data_AF-G3KF71-F1
#
_entry.id   AF-G3KF71-F1
#
_cell.length_a   1.000
_cell.length_b   1.000
_cell.length_c   1.000
_cell.angle_alpha   90.00
_cell.angle_beta   90.00
_cell.angle_gamma   90.00
#
_symmetry.space_group_name_H-M   'P 1'
#
loop_
_entity.id
_entity.type
_entity.pdbx_description
1 polymer ?
#
loop_
_entity_poly.entity_id
_entity_poly.type
_entity_poly.pdbx_seq_one_letter_code
_entity_poly.pdbx_strand_id
1 'polypeptide(L)'
;CTVKTCWMRLPSFRSVGDALKDRFDGASRVLMSNTDLEAPTQRNDATSHRVPRRDRYRFQLRPYNPDHKAPGTKDLVYLESSPGFCEKNPRLGIPGTHGRACNDTSIGV
;
A
#
# COMPACT_ATOMS: atom_id res chain seq x y z
N CYS A 1 29.26 32.75 2.31
CA CYS A 1 29.20 31.35 2.81
C CYS A 1 30.47 30.94 3.58
N THR A 2 31.24 31.90 4.11
CA THR A 2 32.52 31.68 4.80
C THR A 2 32.36 30.97 6.14
N VAL A 3 31.22 31.15 6.82
CA VAL A 3 30.71 30.26 7.88
C VAL A 3 29.22 30.02 7.61
N LYS A 4 28.76 28.77 7.78
CA LYS A 4 27.35 28.40 7.68
C LYS A 4 26.97 27.52 8.86
N THR A 5 25.81 27.81 9.43
CA THR A 5 25.12 26.92 10.37
C THR A 5 23.86 26.43 9.69
N CYS A 6 23.68 25.12 9.62
CA CYS A 6 22.53 24.48 8.97
C CYS A 6 21.71 23.71 10.00
N TRP A 7 20.42 23.59 9.75
CA TRP A 7 19.50 22.73 10.51
C TRP A 7 18.61 21.95 9.55
N MET A 8 18.07 20.83 10.05
CA MET A 8 17.13 20.03 9.28
C MET A 8 15.80 20.78 9.12
N ARG A 9 15.24 20.72 7.91
CA ARG A 9 13.94 21.30 7.60
C ARG A 9 13.12 20.31 6.80
N LEU A 10 11.82 20.31 7.06
CA LEU A 10 10.87 19.55 6.24
C LEU A 10 10.75 20.16 4.84
N PRO A 11 10.54 19.33 3.81
CA PRO A 11 10.23 19.81 2.48
C PRO A 11 8.84 20.48 2.45
N SER A 12 8.50 21.12 1.33
CA SER A 12 7.15 21.65 1.14
C SER A 12 6.11 20.53 1.12
N PHE A 13 4.88 20.82 1.55
CA PHE A 13 3.83 19.80 1.54
C PHE A 13 3.47 19.34 0.12
N ARG A 14 3.58 20.24 -0.88
CA ARG A 14 3.38 19.89 -2.29
C ARG A 14 4.34 18.78 -2.74
N SER A 15 5.63 18.91 -2.45
CA SER A 15 6.60 17.85 -2.78
C SER A 15 6.34 16.52 -2.07
N VAL A 16 5.72 16.55 -0.88
CA VAL A 16 5.27 15.31 -0.21
C VAL A 16 4.06 14.73 -0.92
N GLY A 17 3.10 15.58 -1.33
CA GLY A 17 1.93 15.18 -2.10
C GLY A 17 2.30 14.55 -3.44
N ASP A 18 3.22 15.16 -4.18
CA ASP A 18 3.70 14.65 -5.47
C ASP A 18 4.36 13.27 -5.27
N ALA A 19 5.25 13.15 -4.27
CA ALA A 19 5.90 11.88 -3.95
C ALA A 19 4.90 10.77 -3.55
N LEU A 20 3.81 11.11 -2.86
CA LEU A 20 2.76 10.15 -2.51
C LEU A 20 1.84 9.83 -3.69
N LYS A 21 1.59 10.80 -4.59
CA LYS A 21 0.82 10.58 -5.81
C LYS A 21 1.53 9.59 -6.74
N ASP A 22 2.85 9.70 -6.87
CA ASP A 22 3.65 8.72 -7.63
C ASP A 22 3.53 7.30 -7.03
N ARG A 23 3.51 7.19 -5.68
CA ARG A 23 3.32 5.91 -4.99
C ARG A 23 1.90 5.37 -5.12
N PHE A 24 0.92 6.25 -5.24
CA PHE A 24 -0.47 5.88 -5.49
C PHE A 24 -0.63 5.30 -6.89
N ASP A 25 -0.02 5.91 -7.90
CA ASP A 25 -0.06 5.42 -9.29
C ASP A 25 0.67 4.08 -9.46
N GLY A 26 1.69 3.83 -8.64
CA GLY A 26 2.43 2.55 -8.57
C GLY A 26 1.98 1.59 -7.47
N ALA A 27 0.82 1.83 -6.83
CA ALA A 27 0.40 1.03 -5.68
C ALA A 27 0.17 -0.44 -6.05
N SER A 28 0.56 -1.36 -5.17
CA SER A 28 0.49 -2.79 -5.43
C SER A 28 -0.72 -3.43 -4.77
N ARG A 29 -1.49 -4.21 -5.56
CA ARG A 29 -2.52 -5.08 -4.99
C ARG A 29 -1.87 -6.25 -4.27
N VAL A 30 -2.26 -6.47 -3.03
CA VAL A 30 -1.72 -7.54 -2.20
C VAL A 30 -2.81 -8.45 -1.65
N LEU A 31 -2.41 -9.67 -1.33
CA LEU A 31 -3.21 -10.62 -0.58
C LEU A 31 -2.63 -10.72 0.84
N MET A 32 -3.51 -10.79 1.83
CA MET A 32 -3.12 -11.14 3.19
C MET A 32 -2.91 -12.65 3.24
N SER A 33 -1.69 -13.08 3.54
CA SER A 33 -1.45 -14.47 3.92
C SER A 33 -2.02 -14.66 5.32
N ASN A 34 -3.15 -15.36 5.45
CA ASN A 34 -3.59 -15.88 6.74
C ASN A 34 -2.54 -16.89 7.21
N THR A 35 -1.62 -16.47 8.06
CA THR A 35 -0.80 -17.39 8.84
C THR A 35 -1.63 -17.84 10.03
N ASP A 36 -2.67 -18.63 9.80
CA ASP A 36 -3.30 -19.42 10.85
C ASP A 36 -3.81 -20.73 10.23
N LEU A 37 -3.43 -21.84 10.87
CA LEU A 37 -3.92 -23.21 10.69
C LEU A 37 -3.17 -24.16 9.72
N GLU A 38 -1.84 -24.21 9.74
CA GLU A 38 -1.22 -25.54 9.69
C GLU A 38 -1.08 -26.03 11.14
N ALA A 39 -2.05 -26.86 11.54
CA ALA A 39 -2.04 -27.58 12.80
C ALA A 39 -0.65 -28.20 13.01
N PRO A 40 -0.05 -28.14 14.22
CA PRO A 40 1.14 -28.90 14.49
C PRO A 40 0.75 -30.37 14.35
N THR A 41 1.17 -31.03 13.27
CA THR A 41 1.23 -32.49 13.23
C THR A 41 1.99 -32.90 14.49
N GLN A 42 1.30 -33.56 15.43
CA GLN A 42 1.87 -34.00 16.69
C GLN A 42 3.09 -34.89 16.40
N ARG A 43 4.28 -34.30 16.43
CA ARG A 43 5.53 -35.04 16.55
C ARG A 43 5.86 -35.04 18.03
N ASN A 44 5.69 -36.21 18.66
CA ASN A 44 6.08 -36.49 20.03
C ASN A 44 7.61 -36.47 20.14
N ASP A 45 8.20 -35.29 20.18
CA ASP A 45 9.64 -35.16 20.41
C ASP A 45 9.93 -34.16 21.54
N ALA A 46 10.68 -34.65 22.54
CA ALA A 46 10.83 -34.07 23.87
C ALA A 46 11.94 -33.01 23.93
N THR A 47 11.98 -32.09 22.98
CA THR A 47 12.94 -30.95 23.00
C THR A 47 12.22 -29.65 22.67
N SER A 48 11.76 -28.95 23.72
CA SER A 48 11.12 -27.63 23.60
C SER A 48 12.17 -26.55 23.26
N HIS A 49 12.60 -26.50 22.01
CA HIS A 49 13.24 -25.30 21.46
C HIS A 49 12.18 -24.19 21.39
N ARG A 50 12.22 -23.28 22.37
CA ARG A 50 11.38 -22.07 22.40
C ARG A 50 11.76 -21.16 21.23
N VAL A 51 11.08 -21.33 20.09
CA VAL A 51 11.16 -20.40 18.96
C VAL A 51 10.78 -19.00 19.48
N PRO A 52 11.61 -17.96 19.24
CA PRO A 52 11.29 -16.60 19.65
C PRO A 52 9.91 -16.19 19.11
N ARG A 53 8.99 -15.83 20.00
CA ARG A 53 7.60 -15.43 19.68
C ARG A 53 7.47 -14.13 18.86
N ARG A 54 8.54 -13.63 18.23
CA ARG A 54 8.55 -12.36 17.50
C ARG A 54 8.12 -12.48 16.04
N ASP A 55 8.17 -13.66 15.44
CA ASP A 55 7.81 -13.85 14.03
C ASP A 55 6.32 -14.11 13.77
N ARG A 56 5.51 -14.22 14.83
CA ARG A 56 4.07 -14.52 14.71
C ARG A 56 3.21 -13.37 14.16
N TYR A 57 3.78 -12.18 14.01
CA TYR A 57 3.09 -10.99 13.48
C TYR A 57 3.77 -10.43 12.22
N ARG A 58 4.55 -11.24 11.53
CA ARG A 58 5.08 -10.85 10.22
C ARG A 58 3.99 -11.07 9.17
N PHE A 59 3.04 -10.13 9.12
CA PHE A 59 2.06 -10.03 8.03
C PHE A 59 2.83 -9.92 6.72
N GLN A 60 2.98 -11.04 6.02
CA GLN A 60 3.67 -11.07 4.74
C GLN A 60 2.63 -10.76 3.67
N LEU A 61 2.58 -9.50 3.26
CA LEU A 61 1.79 -9.07 2.11
C LEU A 61 2.43 -9.64 0.86
N ARG A 62 1.72 -10.52 0.18
CA ARG A 62 2.16 -11.07 -1.10
C ARG A 62 1.49 -10.30 -2.23
N PRO A 63 2.21 -9.94 -3.30
CA PRO A 63 1.59 -9.41 -4.51
C PRO A 63 0.47 -10.31 -5.00
N TYR A 64 -0.64 -9.72 -5.43
CA TYR A 64 -1.75 -10.45 -6.05
C TYR A 64 -1.31 -11.12 -7.36
N ASN A 65 -0.44 -10.45 -8.13
CA ASN A 65 0.20 -11.01 -9.33
C ASN A 65 1.65 -11.41 -8.98
N PRO A 66 2.07 -12.69 -9.17
CA PRO A 66 3.43 -13.14 -8.87
C PRO A 66 4.52 -12.47 -9.71
N ASP A 67 4.20 -11.94 -10.89
CA ASP A 67 5.16 -11.23 -11.75
C ASP A 67 5.44 -9.81 -11.26
N HIS A 68 4.64 -9.31 -10.31
CA HIS A 68 4.84 -7.99 -9.73
C HIS A 68 5.85 -8.03 -8.59
N LYS A 69 6.67 -6.99 -8.51
CA LYS A 69 7.63 -6.83 -7.41
C LYS A 69 6.89 -6.75 -6.06
N ALA A 70 7.45 -7.41 -5.05
CA ALA A 70 6.96 -7.28 -3.68
C ALA A 70 7.08 -5.82 -3.19
N PRO A 71 6.04 -5.28 -2.53
CA PRO A 71 6.05 -3.90 -2.06
C PRO A 71 7.10 -3.70 -0.95
N GLY A 72 7.80 -2.58 -1.00
CA GLY A 72 8.72 -2.13 0.03
C GLY A 72 8.00 -1.37 1.16
N THR A 73 8.76 -0.94 2.17
CA THR A 73 8.22 -0.21 3.35
C THR A 73 7.68 1.20 3.04
N LYS A 74 8.01 1.74 1.87
CA LYS A 74 7.57 3.07 1.41
C LYS A 74 6.51 3.01 0.32
N ASP A 75 6.10 1.82 -0.10
CA ASP A 75 5.14 1.64 -1.17
C ASP A 75 3.72 1.57 -0.61
N LEU A 76 2.75 2.07 -1.37
CA LEU A 76 1.35 1.96 -1.03
C LEU A 76 0.81 0.63 -1.53
N VAL A 77 -0.06 0.02 -0.73
CA VAL A 77 -0.68 -1.28 -1.01
C VAL A 77 -2.18 -1.20 -0.84
N TYR A 78 -2.91 -2.02 -1.59
CA TYR A 78 -4.36 -2.13 -1.48
C TYR A 78 -4.83 -3.58 -1.60
N LEU A 79 -5.99 -3.90 -1.05
CA LEU A 79 -6.57 -5.25 -1.05
C LEU A 79 -7.62 -5.39 -2.16
N GLU A 80 -8.49 -4.39 -2.27
CA GLU A 80 -9.69 -4.41 -3.11
C GLU A 80 -9.60 -3.42 -4.27
N SER A 81 -10.17 -3.80 -5.40
CA SER A 81 -10.18 -2.92 -6.58
C SER A 81 -11.06 -1.69 -6.32
N SER A 82 -10.66 -0.55 -6.88
CA SER A 82 -11.44 0.69 -6.78
C SER A 82 -12.79 0.54 -7.50
N PRO A 83 -13.88 1.13 -6.97
CA PRO A 83 -15.17 1.14 -7.64
C PRO A 83 -15.13 2.06 -8.88
N GLY A 84 -16.17 1.97 -9.72
CA GLY A 84 -16.37 2.92 -10.81
C GLY A 84 -16.83 4.28 -10.27
N PHE A 85 -16.10 5.35 -10.61
CA PHE A 85 -16.39 6.72 -10.14
C PHE A 85 -17.15 7.59 -11.16
N CYS A 86 -17.41 7.09 -12.36
CA CYS A 86 -18.09 7.84 -13.43
C CYS A 86 -19.54 8.16 -13.07
N GLU A 87 -20.30 7.13 -12.70
CA GLU A 87 -21.72 7.25 -12.39
C GLU A 87 -21.96 7.56 -10.91
N LYS A 88 -23.01 8.32 -10.63
CA LYS A 88 -23.41 8.64 -9.26
C LYS A 88 -23.90 7.38 -8.55
N ASN A 89 -23.27 7.03 -7.43
CA ASN A 89 -23.69 5.93 -6.57
C ASN A 89 -23.81 6.39 -5.10
N PRO A 90 -25.02 6.76 -4.64
CA PRO A 90 -25.24 7.22 -3.27
C PRO A 90 -24.89 6.18 -2.19
N ARG A 91 -24.96 4.88 -2.50
CA ARG A 91 -24.66 3.82 -1.52
C ARG A 91 -23.18 3.76 -1.16
N LEU A 92 -22.32 4.11 -2.12
CA LEU A 92 -20.87 4.15 -1.94
C LEU A 92 -20.32 5.58 -1.74
N GLY A 93 -21.20 6.58 -1.62
CA GLY A 93 -20.79 7.99 -1.49
C GLY A 93 -20.14 8.57 -2.76
N ILE A 94 -20.36 7.96 -3.93
CA ILE A 94 -19.75 8.38 -5.19
C ILE A 94 -20.66 9.43 -5.87
N PRO A 95 -20.19 10.67 -6.08
CA PRO A 95 -21.02 11.73 -6.67
C PRO A 95 -21.18 11.63 -8.19
N GLY A 96 -20.29 10.91 -8.88
CA GLY A 96 -20.19 10.86 -10.34
C GLY A 96 -19.32 11.99 -10.92
N THR A 97 -19.10 11.98 -12.23
CA THR A 97 -18.22 12.95 -12.92
C THR A 97 -18.95 14.03 -13.73
N HIS A 98 -20.28 13.97 -13.83
CA HIS A 98 -21.08 14.94 -14.57
C HIS A 98 -20.89 16.38 -14.03
N GLY A 99 -20.72 17.34 -14.94
CA GLY A 99 -20.57 18.76 -14.61
C GLY A 99 -19.19 19.16 -14.05
N ARG A 100 -18.22 18.24 -13.99
CA ARG A 100 -16.84 18.57 -13.62
C ARG A 100 -16.13 19.24 -14.80
N ALA A 101 -15.30 20.24 -14.50
CA ALA A 101 -14.45 20.86 -15.50
C ALA A 101 -13.45 19.84 -16.07
N CYS A 102 -13.23 19.88 -17.38
CA CYS A 102 -12.28 19.05 -18.09
C CYS A 102 -11.25 19.91 -18.83
N ASN A 103 -10.13 19.29 -19.22
CA ASN A 103 -9.15 19.88 -20.12
C ASN A 103 -9.22 19.15 -21.46
N ASP A 104 -9.73 19.84 -22.49
CA ASP A 104 -9.98 19.26 -23.83
C ASP A 104 -8.69 19.00 -24.61
N THR A 105 -7.58 19.67 -24.28
CA THR A 105 -6.29 19.39 -24.94
C THR A 105 -5.57 18.18 -24.35
N SER A 106 -6.12 17.58 -23.30
CA SER A 106 -5.52 16.41 -22.65
C SER A 106 -5.95 15.14 -23.37
N ILE A 107 -5.01 14.23 -23.63
CA ILE A 107 -5.31 12.87 -24.11
C ILE A 107 -6.04 12.01 -23.06
N GLY A 108 -6.20 12.53 -21.84
CA GLY A 108 -6.67 11.77 -20.71
C GLY A 108 -5.55 10.94 -20.07
N VAL A 109 -5.95 9.99 -19.25
CA VAL A 109 -5.11 8.92 -18.69
C VAL A 109 -5.63 7.58 -19.16
#